data_AF-A0A485KIZ1-F1
#
_entry.id   AF-A0A485KIZ1-F1
#
_cell.length_a   1.000
_cell.length_b   1.000
_cell.length_c   1.000
_cell.angle_alpha   90.00
_cell.angle_beta   90.00
_cell.angle_gamma   90.00
#
_symmetry.space_group_name_H-M   'P 1'
#
loop_
_entity.id
_entity.type
_entity.pdbx_description
1 polymer ?
#
loop_
_entity_poly.entity_id
_entity_poly.type
_entity_poly.pdbx_seq_one_letter_code
_entity_poly.pdbx_strand_id
1 'polypeptide(L)'
;MFLAAFARPRHDAHRNRHFDGKIGIWPFVEQTVALRKSKNRPKGAIVTTPQSVDGVVYNNIIMNKVVPAIQERFPKGGRPGGIFVQQDNASPHKTVTTDTLMSHGVSGISMANQPANSPDFNVLDLGFFNAIQSLQQKKQSKSIDELISVVEEAYYELPSETLGKTFVTLQKVMELAMHDGGGNNYKLPHMRKDANIKDMALYNVKCSPATYASASSQINSRS
;
A
#
# COMPACT_ATOMS: atom_id res chain seq x y z
N MET A 1 2.61 10.10 -10.68
CA MET A 1 2.82 9.19 -9.53
C MET A 1 1.49 9.04 -8.80
N PHE A 2 1.24 7.91 -8.15
CA PHE A 2 0.03 7.68 -7.36
C PHE A 2 0.40 7.31 -5.92
N LEU A 3 -0.43 7.73 -4.96
CA LEU A 3 -0.48 7.13 -3.64
C LEU A 3 -1.57 6.07 -3.65
N ALA A 4 -1.25 4.85 -3.21
CA ALA A 4 -2.22 3.79 -3.06
C ALA A 4 -2.25 3.30 -1.61
N ALA A 5 -3.44 3.00 -1.12
CA ALA A 5 -3.65 2.41 0.20
C ALA A 5 -4.44 1.11 0.03
N PHE A 6 -3.85 0.03 0.55
CA PHE A 6 -4.45 -1.29 0.60
C PHE A 6 -4.34 -1.86 2.02
N ALA A 7 -5.26 -2.75 2.34
CA ALA A 7 -5.23 -3.56 3.54
C ALA A 7 -5.54 -5.01 3.17
N ARG A 8 -5.24 -5.92 4.08
CA ARG A 8 -5.52 -7.33 3.86
C ARG A 8 -7.04 -7.54 3.71
N PRO A 9 -7.51 -8.21 2.64
CA PRO A 9 -8.91 -8.59 2.51
C PRO A 9 -9.38 -9.42 3.70
N ARG A 10 -10.63 -9.22 4.13
CA ARG A 10 -11.23 -9.90 5.29
C ARG A 10 -12.73 -9.69 5.34
N HIS A 11 -13.43 -10.50 6.13
CA HIS A 11 -14.82 -10.23 6.45
C HIS A 11 -14.96 -8.99 7.35
N ASP A 12 -15.85 -8.07 6.97
CA ASP A 12 -16.26 -6.93 7.80
C ASP A 12 -17.54 -7.32 8.56
N ALA A 13 -17.36 -7.73 9.82
CA ALA A 13 -18.48 -8.18 10.66
C ALA A 13 -19.50 -7.06 10.94
N HIS A 14 -19.06 -5.81 11.04
CA HIS A 14 -19.94 -4.68 11.29
C HIS A 14 -20.86 -4.41 10.08
N ARG A 15 -20.34 -4.57 8.87
CA ARG A 15 -21.12 -4.36 7.63
C ARG A 15 -21.70 -5.64 7.05
N ASN A 16 -21.43 -6.79 7.66
CA ASN A 16 -21.78 -8.12 7.19
C ASN A 16 -21.48 -8.32 5.69
N ARG A 17 -20.27 -7.95 5.27
CA ARG A 17 -19.83 -8.06 3.87
C ARG A 17 -18.34 -8.34 3.77
N HIS A 18 -17.91 -8.83 2.62
CA HIS A 18 -16.49 -8.95 2.32
C HIS A 18 -15.84 -7.58 2.12
N PHE A 19 -14.78 -7.29 2.87
CA PHE A 19 -13.90 -6.15 2.61
C PHE A 19 -12.79 -6.60 1.67
N ASP A 20 -12.77 -6.01 0.49
CA ASP A 20 -11.94 -6.47 -0.62
C ASP A 20 -10.46 -6.09 -0.48
N GLY A 21 -10.11 -5.26 0.50
CA GLY A 21 -8.75 -4.80 0.77
C GLY A 21 -8.43 -3.41 0.20
N LYS A 22 -9.32 -2.80 -0.59
CA LYS A 22 -9.10 -1.53 -1.27
C LYS A 22 -9.50 -0.35 -0.38
N ILE A 23 -8.56 0.56 -0.08
CA ILE A 23 -8.84 1.81 0.64
C ILE A 23 -8.94 2.99 -0.32
N GLY A 24 -7.89 3.25 -1.11
CA GLY A 24 -7.97 4.20 -2.21
C GLY A 24 -6.71 4.24 -3.07
N ILE A 25 -6.80 4.98 -4.17
CA ILE A 25 -5.71 5.35 -5.06
C ILE A 25 -5.88 6.82 -5.46
N TRP A 26 -4.81 7.61 -5.39
CA TRP A 26 -4.86 9.05 -5.61
C TRP A 26 -3.69 9.50 -6.48
N PRO A 27 -3.92 10.14 -7.63
CA PRO A 27 -2.85 10.70 -8.44
C PRO A 27 -2.25 11.96 -7.78
N PHE A 28 -0.93 12.10 -7.85
CA PHE A 28 -0.25 13.35 -7.57
C PHE A 28 -0.21 14.20 -8.85
N VAL A 29 -1.22 15.05 -9.00
CA VAL A 29 -1.37 15.96 -10.14
C VAL A 29 -1.91 17.32 -9.70
N GLU A 30 -1.66 18.32 -10.52
CA GLU A 30 -2.18 19.67 -10.39
C GLU A 30 -2.79 20.14 -11.71
N GLN A 31 -3.73 21.09 -11.63
CA GLN A 31 -4.30 21.75 -12.80
C GLN A 31 -3.52 23.04 -13.06
N THR A 32 -2.85 23.12 -14.21
CA THR A 32 -2.05 24.28 -14.62
C THR A 32 -2.59 24.89 -15.91
N VAL A 33 -2.20 26.14 -16.21
CA VAL A 33 -2.59 26.82 -17.44
C VAL A 33 -1.50 26.65 -18.50
N ALA A 34 -1.88 26.21 -19.70
CA ALA A 34 -0.97 26.08 -20.83
C ALA A 34 -0.37 27.44 -21.23
N LEU A 35 0.91 27.65 -20.93
CA LEU A 35 1.62 28.91 -21.20
C LEU A 35 1.93 29.13 -22.68
N ARG A 36 2.05 28.06 -23.46
CA ARG A 36 2.39 28.08 -24.89
C ARG A 36 1.31 27.36 -25.70
N LYS A 37 1.04 27.88 -26.91
CA LYS A 37 0.21 27.17 -27.89
C LYS A 37 0.99 25.96 -28.42
N SER A 38 0.32 24.82 -28.50
CA SER A 38 0.83 23.62 -29.16
C SER A 38 -0.19 23.12 -30.19
N LYS A 39 0.19 22.12 -31.00
CA LYS A 39 -0.73 21.49 -31.96
C LYS A 39 -1.99 20.93 -31.30
N ASN A 40 -1.88 20.46 -30.05
CA ASN A 40 -2.96 19.75 -29.36
C ASN A 40 -3.64 20.59 -28.26
N ARG A 41 -3.11 21.78 -27.93
CA ARG A 41 -3.61 22.61 -26.81
C ARG A 41 -3.44 24.11 -27.09
N PRO A 42 -4.52 24.91 -27.05
CA PRO A 42 -4.40 26.36 -27.15
C PRO A 42 -3.72 26.93 -25.90
N LYS A 43 -3.09 28.09 -26.05
CA LYS A 43 -2.59 28.87 -24.90
C LYS A 43 -3.79 29.23 -24.01
N GLY A 44 -3.65 29.06 -22.69
CA GLY A 44 -4.73 29.32 -21.74
C GLY A 44 -5.59 28.10 -21.39
N ALA A 45 -5.41 26.95 -22.04
CA ALA A 45 -6.12 25.73 -21.67
C ALA A 45 -5.69 25.22 -20.29
N ILE A 46 -6.65 24.71 -19.50
CA ILE A 46 -6.36 23.97 -18.27
C ILE A 46 -5.75 22.60 -18.62
N VAL A 47 -4.68 22.23 -17.95
CA VAL A 47 -3.89 21.02 -18.22
C VAL A 47 -3.55 20.33 -16.90
N THR A 48 -3.86 19.05 -16.82
CA THR A 48 -3.37 18.17 -15.75
C THR A 48 -1.88 17.90 -15.94
N THR A 49 -1.07 18.24 -14.94
CA THR A 49 0.37 17.99 -14.92
C THR A 49 0.79 17.19 -13.69
N PRO A 50 1.84 16.35 -13.77
CA PRO A 50 2.35 15.64 -12.61
C PRO A 50 2.87 16.63 -11.56
N GLN A 51 2.47 16.41 -10.31
CA GLN A 51 2.92 17.22 -9.18
C GLN A 51 4.13 16.55 -8.51
N SER A 52 5.15 17.33 -8.16
CA SER A 52 6.23 16.84 -7.29
C SER A 52 5.70 16.60 -5.88
N VAL A 53 6.19 15.55 -5.22
CA VAL A 53 5.74 15.19 -3.87
C VAL A 53 6.81 15.54 -2.86
N ASP A 54 6.56 16.62 -2.13
CA ASP A 54 7.29 16.97 -0.91
C ASP A 54 6.48 16.56 0.33
N GLY A 55 7.02 16.85 1.52
CA GLY A 55 6.34 16.53 2.78
C GLY A 55 5.01 17.25 2.98
N VAL A 56 4.84 18.45 2.42
CA VAL A 56 3.58 19.21 2.54
C VAL A 56 2.50 18.57 1.68
N VAL A 57 2.81 18.25 0.42
CA VAL A 57 1.91 17.56 -0.49
C VAL A 57 1.55 16.17 0.06
N TYR A 58 2.54 15.43 0.57
CA TYR A 58 2.32 14.12 1.16
C TYR A 58 1.39 14.17 2.39
N ASN A 59 1.69 15.06 3.34
CA ASN A 59 0.86 15.27 4.54
C ASN A 59 -0.58 15.64 4.17
N ASN A 60 -0.75 16.56 3.22
CA ASN A 60 -2.07 16.95 2.72
C ASN A 60 -2.88 15.75 2.19
N ILE A 61 -2.27 14.87 1.39
CA ILE A 61 -2.95 13.66 0.90
C ILE A 61 -3.26 12.70 2.05
N ILE A 62 -2.36 12.49 3.00
CA ILE A 62 -2.64 11.60 4.14
C ILE A 62 -3.84 12.10 4.94
N MET A 63 -3.86 13.38 5.32
CA MET A 63 -4.90 13.95 6.16
C MET A 63 -6.25 14.06 5.45
N ASN A 64 -6.26 14.50 4.20
CA ASN A 64 -7.50 14.83 3.50
C ASN A 64 -8.05 13.71 2.62
N LYS A 65 -7.26 12.66 2.36
CA LYS A 65 -7.67 11.53 1.51
C LYS A 65 -7.54 10.20 2.23
N VAL A 66 -6.33 9.86 2.70
CA VAL A 66 -6.05 8.52 3.23
C VAL A 66 -6.76 8.26 4.55
N VAL A 67 -6.61 9.15 5.53
CA VAL A 67 -7.24 9.02 6.85
C VAL A 67 -8.77 8.93 6.73
N PRO A 68 -9.46 9.84 6.02
CA PRO A 68 -10.90 9.72 5.79
C PRO A 68 -11.29 8.41 5.11
N ALA A 69 -10.55 7.98 4.09
CA ALA A 69 -10.84 6.71 3.40
C ALA A 69 -10.64 5.49 4.30
N ILE A 70 -9.67 5.50 5.22
CA ILE A 70 -9.50 4.46 6.23
C ILE A 70 -10.71 4.45 7.18
N GLN A 71 -11.08 5.60 7.73
CA GLN A 71 -12.22 5.72 8.66
C GLN A 71 -13.54 5.30 8.00
N GLU A 72 -13.70 5.60 6.71
CA GLU A 72 -14.85 5.21 5.94
C GLU A 72 -14.82 3.72 5.58
N ARG A 73 -13.73 3.18 5.05
CA ARG A 73 -13.76 1.86 4.38
C ARG A 73 -13.22 0.72 5.23
N PHE A 74 -12.27 0.98 6.12
CA PHE A 74 -11.63 -0.07 6.89
C PHE A 74 -12.62 -0.74 7.86
N PRO A 75 -12.65 -2.08 7.96
CA PRO A 75 -13.57 -2.78 8.85
C PRO A 75 -13.41 -2.36 10.31
N LYS A 76 -14.54 -2.05 10.98
CA LYS A 76 -14.58 -1.72 12.41
C LYS A 76 -14.37 -2.99 13.26
N GLY A 77 -13.79 -2.84 14.44
CA GLY A 77 -13.51 -3.97 15.36
C GLY A 77 -12.13 -4.64 15.17
N GLY A 78 -11.13 -3.86 14.76
CA GLY A 78 -9.74 -4.31 14.61
C GLY A 78 -9.03 -4.64 15.93
N ARG A 79 -7.76 -5.07 15.84
CA ARG A 79 -6.92 -5.45 16.98
C ARG A 79 -6.86 -4.33 18.05
N PRO A 80 -6.60 -4.67 19.33
CA PRO A 80 -6.50 -3.70 20.43
C PRO A 80 -5.50 -2.54 20.21
N GLY A 81 -4.57 -2.67 19.26
CA GLY A 81 -3.57 -1.65 18.93
C GLY A 81 -3.96 -0.65 17.83
N GLY A 82 -5.19 -0.68 17.33
CA GLY A 82 -5.64 0.25 16.28
C GLY A 82 -5.13 -0.09 14.87
N ILE A 83 -5.21 0.88 13.96
CA ILE A 83 -4.81 0.76 12.55
C ILE A 83 -3.40 1.33 12.37
N PHE A 84 -2.50 0.57 11.76
CA PHE A 84 -1.19 1.05 11.37
C PHE A 84 -1.13 1.27 9.85
N VAL A 85 -0.78 2.49 9.46
CA VAL A 85 -0.43 2.84 8.08
C VAL A 85 1.07 2.65 7.93
N GLN A 86 1.45 1.62 7.18
CA GLN A 86 2.85 1.36 6.85
C GLN A 86 3.28 2.23 5.66
N GLN A 87 4.46 2.85 5.75
CA GLN A 87 5.08 3.63 4.67
C GLN A 87 6.58 3.33 4.54
N ASP A 88 7.19 3.72 3.42
CA ASP A 88 8.65 3.71 3.25
C ASP A 88 9.34 4.92 3.92
N ASN A 89 10.67 4.92 3.92
CA ASN A 89 11.48 5.97 4.54
C ASN A 89 11.85 7.13 3.59
N ALA A 90 11.14 7.30 2.46
CA ALA A 90 11.37 8.43 1.56
C ALA A 90 11.24 9.77 2.32
N SER A 91 12.02 10.77 1.91
CA SER A 91 12.12 12.04 2.63
C SER A 91 10.76 12.72 2.92
N PRO A 92 9.78 12.75 1.99
CA PRO A 92 8.45 13.29 2.27
C PRO A 92 7.69 12.56 3.39
N HIS A 93 7.85 11.25 3.52
CA HIS A 93 7.07 10.41 4.43
C HIS A 93 7.43 10.65 5.90
N LYS A 94 8.66 11.11 6.15
CA LYS A 94 9.15 11.47 7.50
C LYS A 94 8.36 12.60 8.15
N THR A 95 7.59 13.36 7.38
CA THR A 95 6.77 14.48 7.88
C THR A 95 5.44 14.04 8.51
N VAL A 96 5.00 12.81 8.23
CA VAL A 96 3.74 12.27 8.73
C VAL A 96 4.04 11.16 9.73
N THR A 97 3.89 11.50 11.02
CA THR A 97 4.10 10.60 12.14
C THR A 97 2.79 10.37 12.89
N THR A 98 2.76 9.42 13.82
CA THR A 98 1.61 9.25 14.73
C THR A 98 1.32 10.54 15.51
N ASP A 99 2.34 11.27 15.94
CA ASP A 99 2.16 12.56 16.63
C ASP A 99 1.58 13.62 15.69
N THR A 100 1.98 13.62 14.41
CA THR A 100 1.38 14.49 13.39
C THR A 100 -0.12 14.17 13.22
N LEU A 101 -0.51 12.89 13.22
CA LEU A 101 -1.93 12.49 13.16
C LEU A 101 -2.69 12.94 14.41
N MET A 102 -2.14 12.70 15.60
CA MET A 102 -2.77 13.08 16.86
C MET A 102 -2.96 14.59 17.00
N SER A 103 -2.00 15.41 16.57
CA SER A 103 -2.13 16.87 16.60
C SER A 103 -3.23 17.41 15.69
N HIS A 104 -3.63 16.64 14.67
CA HIS A 104 -4.78 16.91 13.81
C HIS A 104 -6.09 16.26 14.29
N GLY A 105 -6.10 15.71 15.51
CA GLY A 105 -7.28 15.07 16.10
C GLY A 105 -7.60 13.68 15.56
N VAL A 106 -6.67 13.05 14.83
CA VAL A 106 -6.86 11.70 14.29
C VAL A 106 -6.54 10.66 15.37
N SER A 107 -7.56 9.98 15.87
CA SER A 107 -7.43 8.89 16.85
C SER A 107 -7.59 7.51 16.22
N GLY A 108 -6.89 6.51 16.75
CA GLY A 108 -7.04 5.09 16.34
C GLY A 108 -6.31 4.70 15.07
N ILE A 109 -5.57 5.63 14.45
CA ILE A 109 -4.69 5.41 13.31
C ILE A 109 -3.28 5.86 13.72
N SER A 110 -2.27 5.05 13.40
CA SER A 110 -0.87 5.31 13.69
C SER A 110 -0.02 5.10 12.44
N MET A 111 1.11 5.80 12.36
CA MET A 111 2.07 5.63 11.27
C MET A 111 3.14 4.64 11.68
N ALA A 112 3.55 3.77 10.76
CA ALA A 112 4.64 2.83 10.94
C ALA A 112 5.59 2.91 9.73
N ASN A 113 6.88 3.07 9.99
CA ASN A 113 7.88 3.02 8.94
C ASN A 113 8.33 1.57 8.74
N GLN A 114 8.47 1.15 7.49
CA GLN A 114 9.12 -0.12 7.18
C GLN A 114 10.63 -0.05 7.48
N PRO A 115 11.30 -1.21 7.68
CA PRO A 115 12.76 -1.26 7.76
C PRO A 115 13.45 -0.67 6.52
N ALA A 116 14.63 -0.05 6.70
CA ALA A 116 15.35 0.56 5.59
C ALA A 116 15.79 -0.48 4.55
N ASN A 117 15.68 -0.13 3.26
CA ASN A 117 16.05 -0.99 2.13
C ASN A 117 15.31 -2.35 2.08
N SER A 118 14.06 -2.41 2.57
CA SER A 118 13.24 -3.64 2.60
C SER A 118 11.95 -3.52 1.80
N PRO A 119 12.02 -3.25 0.47
CA PRO A 119 10.81 -3.10 -0.37
C PRO A 119 9.94 -4.36 -0.39
N ASP A 120 10.52 -5.53 -0.10
CA ASP A 120 9.82 -6.80 0.04
C ASP A 120 8.93 -6.89 1.30
N PHE A 121 9.14 -6.00 2.28
CA PHE A 121 8.24 -5.81 3.42
C PHE A 121 7.13 -4.78 3.16
N ASN A 122 7.08 -4.19 1.97
CA ASN A 122 5.99 -3.33 1.53
C ASN A 122 5.09 -4.07 0.55
N VAL A 123 3.83 -4.26 0.93
CA VAL A 123 2.86 -4.97 0.09
C VAL A 123 2.63 -4.29 -1.27
N LEU A 124 2.79 -2.96 -1.32
CA LEU A 124 2.65 -2.18 -2.56
C LEU A 124 3.72 -2.58 -3.58
N ASP A 125 4.99 -2.57 -3.16
CA ASP A 125 6.16 -2.89 -3.98
C ASP A 125 6.25 -4.39 -4.28
N LEU A 126 5.94 -5.23 -3.29
CA LEU A 126 6.04 -6.69 -3.38
C LEU A 126 5.14 -7.29 -4.48
N GLY A 127 4.02 -6.65 -4.82
CA GLY A 127 3.16 -7.19 -5.87
C GLY A 127 2.05 -6.30 -6.40
N PHE A 128 1.62 -5.27 -5.67
CA PHE A 128 0.46 -4.49 -6.12
C PHE A 128 0.76 -3.55 -7.28
N PHE A 129 1.87 -2.82 -7.24
CA PHE A 129 2.22 -1.95 -8.37
C PHE A 129 2.46 -2.75 -9.64
N ASN A 130 3.09 -3.93 -9.55
CA ASN A 130 3.23 -4.84 -10.69
C ASN A 130 1.88 -5.33 -11.23
N ALA A 131 0.93 -5.67 -10.34
CA ALA A 131 -0.41 -6.11 -10.75
C ALA A 131 -1.22 -5.00 -11.44
N ILE A 132 -1.22 -3.78 -10.87
CA ILE A 132 -1.89 -2.62 -11.47
C ILE A 132 -1.23 -2.26 -12.79
N GLN A 133 0.10 -2.25 -12.85
CA GLN A 133 0.83 -1.94 -14.08
C GLN A 133 0.50 -2.94 -15.19
N SER A 134 0.39 -4.24 -14.87
CA SER A 134 0.00 -5.27 -15.84
C SER A 134 -1.41 -5.03 -16.41
N LEU A 135 -2.37 -4.56 -15.59
CA LEU A 135 -3.71 -4.20 -16.05
C LEU A 135 -3.70 -2.90 -16.87
N GLN A 136 -2.99 -1.88 -16.39
CA GLN A 136 -2.82 -0.59 -17.05
C GLN A 136 -2.22 -0.75 -18.46
N GLN A 137 -1.21 -1.61 -18.64
CA GLN A 137 -0.56 -1.86 -19.92
C GLN A 137 -1.45 -2.51 -20.98
N LYS A 138 -2.59 -3.12 -20.57
CA LYS A 138 -3.57 -3.68 -21.51
C LYS A 138 -4.46 -2.60 -22.14
N LYS A 139 -4.41 -1.36 -21.63
CA LYS A 139 -5.23 -0.23 -22.05
C LYS A 139 -4.31 0.84 -22.67
N GLN A 140 -4.75 1.46 -23.77
CA GLN A 140 -4.02 2.58 -24.35
C GLN A 140 -4.40 3.88 -23.62
N SER A 141 -3.42 4.71 -23.33
CA SER A 141 -3.62 6.09 -22.86
C SER A 141 -2.73 7.02 -23.69
N LYS A 142 -3.29 8.16 -24.07
CA LYS A 142 -2.64 9.19 -24.91
C LYS A 142 -2.54 10.54 -24.20
N SER A 143 -3.05 10.62 -22.97
CA SER A 143 -2.99 11.80 -22.11
C SER A 143 -2.81 11.40 -20.64
N ILE A 144 -2.46 12.37 -19.80
CA ILE A 144 -2.36 12.15 -18.34
C ILE A 144 -3.74 11.81 -17.76
N ASP A 145 -4.80 12.47 -18.23
CA ASP A 145 -6.16 12.21 -17.76
C ASP A 145 -6.61 10.79 -18.12
N GLU A 146 -6.36 10.35 -19.35
CA GLU A 146 -6.61 8.95 -19.75
C GLU A 146 -5.77 7.97 -18.93
N LEU A 147 -4.50 8.28 -18.65
CA LEU A 147 -3.66 7.43 -17.81
C LEU A 147 -4.21 7.33 -16.38
N ILE A 148 -4.73 8.42 -15.82
CA ILE A 148 -5.40 8.43 -14.52
C ILE A 148 -6.61 7.50 -14.54
N SER A 149 -7.51 7.68 -15.51
CA SER A 149 -8.70 6.83 -15.65
C SER A 149 -8.32 5.36 -15.80
N VAL A 150 -7.33 5.04 -16.63
CA VAL A 150 -6.84 3.66 -16.83
C VAL A 150 -6.31 3.06 -15.52
N VAL A 151 -5.54 3.81 -14.74
CA VAL A 151 -4.99 3.34 -13.46
C VAL A 151 -6.08 3.17 -12.41
N GLU A 152 -7.05 4.08 -12.35
CA GLU A 152 -8.23 3.96 -11.47
C GLU A 152 -9.08 2.75 -11.83
N GLU A 153 -9.35 2.52 -13.12
CA GLU A 153 -10.05 1.31 -13.58
C GLU A 153 -9.28 0.04 -13.21
N ALA A 154 -7.96 0.01 -13.47
CA ALA A 154 -7.11 -1.12 -13.09
C ALA A 154 -7.13 -1.38 -11.58
N TYR A 155 -7.19 -0.33 -10.77
CA TYR A 155 -7.36 -0.43 -9.32
C TYR A 155 -8.68 -1.11 -8.95
N TYR A 156 -9.80 -0.71 -9.55
CA TYR A 156 -11.11 -1.31 -9.27
C TYR A 156 -11.23 -2.76 -9.79
N GLU A 157 -10.68 -3.03 -10.97
CA GLU A 157 -10.65 -4.35 -11.60
C GLU A 157 -9.76 -5.36 -10.84
N LEU A 158 -8.79 -4.88 -10.06
CA LEU A 158 -7.86 -5.75 -9.33
C LEU A 158 -8.62 -6.72 -8.40
N PRO A 159 -8.52 -8.04 -8.62
CA PRO A 159 -9.24 -9.01 -7.80
C PRO A 159 -8.78 -8.98 -6.34
N SER A 160 -9.72 -9.09 -5.40
CA SER A 160 -9.41 -9.20 -3.97
C SER A 160 -8.54 -10.42 -3.66
N GLU A 161 -8.68 -11.49 -4.44
CA GLU A 161 -7.85 -12.69 -4.30
C GLU A 161 -6.37 -12.40 -4.59
N THR A 162 -6.06 -11.55 -5.57
CA THR A 162 -4.69 -11.08 -5.85
C THR A 162 -4.14 -10.32 -4.64
N LEU A 163 -4.98 -9.49 -3.99
CA LEU A 163 -4.62 -8.84 -2.73
C LEU A 163 -4.27 -9.86 -1.64
N GLY A 164 -5.14 -10.85 -1.43
CA GLY A 164 -4.90 -11.95 -0.49
C GLY A 164 -3.58 -12.70 -0.75
N LYS A 165 -3.31 -13.05 -2.02
CA LYS A 165 -2.07 -13.75 -2.42
C LYS A 165 -0.82 -12.95 -2.08
N THR A 166 -0.83 -11.63 -2.30
CA THR A 166 0.32 -10.77 -1.97
C THR A 166 0.55 -10.68 -0.46
N PHE A 167 -0.51 -10.60 0.35
CA PHE A 167 -0.36 -10.64 1.82
C PHE A 167 0.17 -11.99 2.32
N VAL A 168 -0.23 -13.11 1.71
CA VAL A 168 0.37 -14.41 2.01
C VAL A 168 1.85 -14.45 1.61
N THR A 169 2.21 -13.86 0.46
CA THR A 169 3.63 -13.69 0.08
C THR A 169 4.38 -12.87 1.11
N LEU A 170 3.84 -11.73 1.54
CA LEU A 170 4.47 -10.86 2.54
C LEU A 170 4.76 -11.61 3.84
N GLN A 171 3.81 -12.41 4.32
CA GLN A 171 4.03 -13.26 5.50
C GLN A 171 5.14 -14.30 5.29
N LYS A 172 5.26 -14.86 4.07
CA LYS A 172 6.35 -15.78 3.74
C LYS A 172 7.70 -15.07 3.67
N VAL A 173 7.74 -13.86 3.11
CA VAL A 173 8.94 -13.00 3.08
C VAL A 173 9.39 -12.71 4.52
N MET A 174 8.48 -12.32 5.42
CA MET A 174 8.80 -12.11 6.84
C MET A 174 9.34 -13.37 7.52
N GLU A 175 8.78 -14.55 7.23
CA GLU A 175 9.26 -15.83 7.77
C GLU A 175 10.66 -16.19 7.27
N LEU A 176 10.95 -15.95 5.99
CA LEU A 176 12.28 -16.17 5.42
C LEU A 176 13.31 -15.18 5.98
N ALA A 177 12.92 -13.92 6.16
CA ALA A 177 13.80 -12.92 6.77
C ALA A 177 14.13 -13.29 8.22
N MET A 178 13.16 -13.79 9.00
CA MET A 178 13.44 -14.30 10.35
C MET A 178 14.43 -15.47 10.33
N HIS A 179 14.34 -16.35 9.33
CA HIS A 179 15.31 -17.44 9.15
C HIS A 179 16.72 -16.92 8.78
N ASP A 180 16.79 -15.85 7.99
CA ASP A 180 18.04 -15.20 7.57
C ASP A 180 18.55 -14.12 8.57
N GLY A 181 18.07 -14.16 9.82
CA GLY A 181 18.53 -13.21 10.86
C GLY A 181 18.23 -11.74 10.55
N GLY A 182 17.14 -11.47 9.82
CA GLY A 182 16.72 -10.16 9.35
C GLY A 182 17.34 -9.72 8.01
N GLY A 183 18.17 -10.56 7.40
CA GLY A 183 18.67 -10.34 6.04
C GLY A 183 17.61 -10.53 4.96
N ASN A 184 17.99 -10.25 3.72
CA ASN A 184 17.16 -10.41 2.53
C ASN A 184 17.74 -11.46 1.55
N ASN A 185 18.66 -12.32 2.01
CA ASN A 185 19.34 -13.32 1.18
C ASN A 185 18.54 -14.62 1.07
N TYR A 186 17.25 -14.50 0.75
CA TYR A 186 16.37 -15.65 0.59
C TYR A 186 15.80 -15.75 -0.81
N LYS A 187 15.57 -16.99 -1.24
CA LYS A 187 14.78 -17.29 -2.43
C LYS A 187 13.34 -17.52 -2.02
N LEU A 188 12.44 -16.68 -2.52
CA LEU A 188 11.01 -16.84 -2.28
C LEU A 188 10.49 -18.13 -2.95
N PRO A 189 9.96 -19.12 -2.20
CA PRO A 189 9.50 -20.37 -2.77
C PRO A 189 8.13 -20.21 -3.44
N HIS A 190 7.88 -21.00 -4.47
CA HIS A 190 6.56 -21.05 -5.12
C HIS A 190 5.56 -21.82 -4.25
N MET A 191 4.73 -21.11 -3.50
CA MET A 191 3.78 -21.69 -2.53
C MET A 191 2.60 -22.46 -3.14
N ARG A 192 2.40 -22.39 -4.47
CA ARG A 192 1.21 -22.95 -5.17
C ARG A 192 -0.10 -22.54 -4.48
N LYS A 193 -0.21 -21.23 -4.19
CA LYS A 193 -1.24 -20.66 -3.32
C LYS A 193 -2.65 -21.12 -3.72
N ASP A 194 -2.96 -21.05 -5.01
CA ASP A 194 -4.27 -21.36 -5.58
C ASP A 194 -4.68 -22.83 -5.39
N ALA A 195 -3.71 -23.74 -5.37
CA ALA A 195 -3.96 -25.16 -5.12
C ALA A 195 -4.06 -25.50 -3.62
N ASN A 196 -3.35 -24.75 -2.77
CA ASN A 196 -3.11 -25.13 -1.37
C ASN A 196 -3.91 -24.31 -0.35
N ILE A 197 -4.47 -23.17 -0.75
CA ILE A 197 -5.11 -22.21 0.16
C ILE A 197 -6.56 -22.03 -0.25
N LYS A 198 -7.48 -22.49 0.58
CA LYS A 198 -8.93 -22.37 0.36
C LYS A 198 -9.42 -20.93 0.48
N ASP A 199 -8.87 -20.17 1.43
CA ASP A 199 -9.24 -18.78 1.68
C ASP A 199 -8.01 -17.95 2.04
N MET A 200 -7.61 -17.06 1.12
CA MET A 200 -6.46 -16.17 1.30
C MET A 200 -6.68 -15.14 2.42
N ALA A 201 -7.93 -14.75 2.69
CA ALA A 201 -8.26 -13.78 3.73
C ALA A 201 -8.03 -14.35 5.13
N LEU A 202 -8.18 -15.67 5.30
CA LEU A 202 -8.03 -16.37 6.58
C LEU A 202 -6.69 -17.10 6.76
N TYR A 203 -5.98 -17.40 5.67
CA TYR A 203 -4.74 -18.17 5.72
C TYR A 203 -3.56 -17.40 6.32
N ASN A 204 -2.85 -17.97 7.28
CA ASN A 204 -1.60 -17.37 7.78
C ASN A 204 -0.43 -18.33 7.55
N VAL A 205 0.69 -17.81 7.06
CA VAL A 205 1.95 -18.56 7.00
C VAL A 205 2.37 -18.90 8.43
N LYS A 206 2.65 -20.19 8.67
CA LYS A 206 3.16 -20.65 9.96
C LYS A 206 4.67 -20.42 10.00
N CYS A 207 5.13 -19.71 11.03
CA CYS A 207 6.54 -19.64 11.38
C CYS A 207 6.89 -20.81 12.32
N SER A 208 8.04 -21.44 12.11
CA SER A 208 8.47 -22.52 13.00
C SER A 208 8.83 -21.96 14.39
N PRO A 209 8.54 -22.68 15.49
CA PRO A 209 8.93 -22.24 16.83
C PRO A 209 10.44 -22.02 16.97
N ALA A 210 11.25 -22.83 16.29
CA ALA A 210 12.71 -22.70 16.29
C ALA A 210 13.17 -21.41 15.60
N THR A 211 12.60 -21.08 14.42
CA THR A 211 12.87 -19.83 13.71
C THR A 211 12.49 -18.63 14.56
N TYR A 212 11.29 -18.67 15.16
CA TYR A 212 10.82 -17.60 16.05
C TYR A 212 11.72 -17.41 17.27
N ALA A 213 12.10 -18.49 17.94
CA ALA A 213 12.97 -18.44 19.11
C ALA A 213 14.36 -17.89 18.77
N SER A 214 14.94 -18.33 17.65
CA SER A 214 16.22 -17.83 17.13
C SER A 214 16.17 -16.33 16.85
N ALA A 215 15.17 -15.87 16.07
CA ALA A 215 15.00 -14.46 15.75
C ALA A 215 14.76 -13.61 17.02
N SER A 216 13.94 -14.10 17.96
CA SER A 216 13.69 -13.41 19.23
C SER A 216 14.94 -13.29 20.08
N SER A 217 15.76 -14.36 20.16
CA SER A 217 17.03 -14.33 20.88
C SER A 217 18.01 -13.33 20.27
N GLN A 218 18.07 -13.24 18.93
CA GLN A 218 18.94 -12.28 18.25
C GLN A 218 18.52 -10.84 18.54
N ILE A 219 17.22 -10.54 18.52
CA ILE A 219 16.70 -9.20 18.88
C ILE A 219 17.11 -8.85 20.31
N ASN A 220 16.84 -9.75 21.27
CA ASN A 220 17.14 -9.52 22.68
C ASN A 220 18.65 -9.41 22.97
N SER A 221 19.51 -9.99 22.14
CA SER A 221 20.97 -9.87 22.28
C SER A 221 21.54 -8.55 21.75
N ARG A 222 20.76 -7.78 20.98
CA ARG A 222 21.17 -6.52 20.35
C ARG A 222 20.64 -5.27 21.07
N SER A 223 19.64 -5.45 21.94
CA SER A 223 19.04 -4.43 22.81
C SER A 223 19.70 -4.40 24.18
#